data_AF-A0A820SKA6-F1
#
_entry.id   AF-A0A820SKA6-F1
#
_cell.length_a   1.000
_cell.length_b   1.000
_cell.length_c   1.000
_cell.angle_alpha   90.00
_cell.angle_beta   90.00
_cell.angle_gamma   90.00
#
_symmetry.space_group_name_H-M   'P 1'
#
loop_
_entity.id
_entity.type
_entity.pdbx_description
1 polymer ?
#
loop_
_entity_poly.entity_id
_entity_poly.type
_entity_poly.pdbx_seq_one_letter_code
_entity_poly.pdbx_strand_id
1 'polypeptide(L)'
;MYPLQSNKKKVSIELYNCANRQWRINFYKELEQHINSLSEKFRIKSVIRQIAYNDIVKCLLLPKGVPLELFGAKFIFWVKQHFILIKIANVEIGCCIKSKKPICVYEAYYNVIGEAHVTISHGGRDKTIYELNTHYRCIPRFAVEMFLKQCVPCQIRKPLKQHVIGKPIISLGVMTRLQIDLIDMRTRPDIL
;
A
#
# COMPACT_ATOMS: atom_id res chain seq x y z
N MET A 1 1.29 -26.89 39.85
CA MET A 1 1.90 -25.55 39.75
C MET A 1 2.46 -25.40 38.33
N TYR A 2 1.71 -24.79 37.41
CA TYR A 2 2.19 -24.51 36.04
C TYR A 2 1.67 -23.15 35.56
N PRO A 3 2.52 -22.11 35.51
CA PRO A 3 2.21 -20.90 34.78
C PRO A 3 3.30 -20.63 33.73
N LEU A 4 3.18 -21.15 32.49
CA LEU A 4 4.13 -20.85 31.40
C LEU A 4 3.51 -20.62 30.00
N GLN A 5 2.18 -20.57 29.86
CA GLN A 5 1.55 -20.34 28.55
C GLN A 5 1.09 -18.89 28.30
N SER A 6 0.95 -18.05 29.33
CA SER A 6 0.50 -16.65 29.16
C SER A 6 1.60 -15.72 28.62
N ASN A 7 2.87 -16.00 28.95
CA ASN A 7 3.98 -15.09 28.65
C ASN A 7 4.43 -15.14 27.19
N LYS A 8 4.38 -16.32 26.54
CA LYS A 8 4.74 -16.47 25.11
C LYS A 8 3.79 -15.74 24.17
N LYS A 9 2.48 -15.76 24.44
CA LYS A 9 1.48 -15.01 23.66
C LYS A 9 1.69 -13.49 23.79
N LYS A 10 1.94 -13.01 25.00
CA LYS A 10 2.17 -11.59 25.27
C LYS A 10 3.42 -11.05 24.57
N VAL A 11 4.55 -11.78 24.66
CA VAL A 11 5.80 -11.45 23.96
C VAL A 11 5.62 -11.46 22.43
N SER A 12 4.88 -12.43 21.87
CA SER A 12 4.61 -12.47 20.43
C SER A 12 3.73 -11.32 19.92
N ILE A 13 2.78 -10.85 20.74
CA ILE A 13 1.91 -9.71 20.42
C ILE A 13 2.71 -8.40 20.51
N GLU A 14 3.54 -8.24 21.53
CA GLU A 14 4.41 -7.06 21.69
C GLU A 14 5.44 -6.95 20.56
N LEU A 15 6.05 -8.07 20.14
CA LEU A 15 6.94 -8.12 18.98
C LEU A 15 6.21 -7.81 17.66
N TYR A 16 5.00 -8.35 17.46
CA TYR A 16 4.16 -8.02 16.30
C TYR A 16 3.80 -6.53 16.26
N ASN A 17 3.42 -5.95 17.40
CA ASN A 17 3.08 -4.53 17.52
C ASN A 17 4.31 -3.63 17.27
N CYS A 18 5.49 -4.02 17.77
CA CYS A 18 6.74 -3.29 17.54
C CYS A 18 7.16 -3.34 16.05
N ALA A 19 7.11 -4.52 15.43
CA ALA A 19 7.42 -4.70 14.01
C ALA A 19 6.44 -3.91 13.12
N ASN A 20 5.14 -3.94 13.43
CA ASN A 20 4.11 -3.19 12.72
C ASN A 20 4.32 -1.67 12.86
N ARG A 21 4.74 -1.21 14.05
CA ARG A 21 5.14 0.19 14.26
C ARG A 21 6.32 0.58 13.39
N GLN A 22 7.36 -0.26 13.31
CA GLN A 22 8.53 0.04 12.48
C GLN A 22 8.20 0.05 10.98
N TRP A 23 7.38 -0.89 10.50
CA TRP A 23 6.93 -0.90 9.11
C TRP A 23 6.10 0.33 8.77
N ARG A 24 5.19 0.76 9.67
CA ARG A 24 4.44 2.00 9.49
C ARG A 24 5.36 3.22 9.39
N ILE A 25 6.38 3.31 10.24
CA ILE A 25 7.38 4.40 10.20
C ILE A 25 8.14 4.37 8.86
N ASN A 26 8.61 3.20 8.45
CA ASN A 26 9.36 3.03 7.20
C ASN A 26 8.49 3.38 5.98
N PHE A 27 7.23 2.94 5.96
CA PHE A 27 6.26 3.28 4.93
C PHE A 27 6.12 4.80 4.76
N TYR A 28 5.83 5.53 5.84
CA TYR A 28 5.67 6.97 5.75
C TYR A 28 6.98 7.69 5.42
N LYS A 29 8.13 7.19 5.91
CA LYS A 29 9.45 7.71 5.54
C LYS A 29 9.70 7.60 4.03
N GLU A 30 9.51 6.43 3.45
CA GLU A 30 9.66 6.22 2.00
C GLU A 30 8.66 7.08 1.22
N LEU A 31 7.41 7.15 1.68
CA LEU A 31 6.36 7.93 1.05
C LEU A 31 6.68 9.43 1.01
N GLU A 32 7.15 10.00 2.13
CA GLU A 32 7.62 11.39 2.19
C GLU A 32 8.82 11.64 1.27
N GLN A 33 9.79 10.72 1.25
CA GLN A 33 10.94 10.84 0.33
C GLN A 33 10.47 10.90 -1.12
N HIS A 34 9.51 10.06 -1.50
CA HIS A 34 8.93 10.11 -2.84
C HIS A 34 8.18 11.42 -3.10
N ILE A 35 7.31 11.87 -2.19
CA ILE A 35 6.58 13.14 -2.32
C ILE A 35 7.54 14.32 -2.48
N ASN A 36 8.66 14.33 -1.75
CA ASN A 36 9.68 15.38 -1.84
C ASN A 36 10.48 15.32 -3.15
N SER A 37 10.64 14.12 -3.73
CA SER A 37 11.25 13.96 -5.05
C SER A 37 10.37 14.46 -6.21
N LEU A 38 9.06 14.64 -5.98
CA LEU A 38 8.16 15.23 -6.97
C LEU A 38 8.39 16.75 -7.12
N SER A 39 8.11 17.27 -8.32
CA SER A 39 8.14 18.72 -8.55
C SER A 39 7.09 19.42 -7.69
N GLU A 40 7.36 20.69 -7.35
CA GLU A 40 6.53 21.48 -6.43
C GLU A 40 5.05 21.51 -6.85
N LYS A 41 4.80 21.62 -8.16
CA LYS A 41 3.45 21.59 -8.75
C LYS A 41 2.69 20.29 -8.43
N PHE A 42 3.37 19.15 -8.43
CA PHE A 42 2.75 17.85 -8.11
C PHE A 42 2.69 17.60 -6.60
N ARG A 43 3.67 18.10 -5.82
CA ARG A 43 3.73 17.93 -4.36
C ARG A 43 2.47 18.45 -3.67
N ILE A 44 2.07 19.69 -3.98
CA ILE A 44 0.92 20.38 -3.38
C ILE A 44 -0.40 19.61 -3.57
N LYS A 45 -0.54 18.87 -4.67
CA LYS A 45 -1.79 18.18 -5.05
C LYS A 45 -1.72 16.65 -4.88
N SER A 46 -0.59 16.13 -4.40
CA SER A 46 -0.31 14.69 -4.41
C SER A 46 -1.12 13.91 -3.37
N VAL A 47 -1.29 14.49 -2.16
CA VAL A 47 -1.90 13.84 -1.01
C VAL A 47 -2.74 14.84 -0.21
N ILE A 48 -3.77 14.35 0.48
CA ILE A 48 -4.58 15.16 1.41
C ILE A 48 -4.19 14.74 2.83
N ARG A 49 -3.50 15.63 3.55
CA ARG A 49 -3.18 15.44 4.98
C ARG A 49 -4.37 15.80 5.87
N GLN A 50 -4.33 15.36 7.13
CA GLN A 50 -5.39 15.63 8.09
C GLN A 50 -5.69 17.13 8.25
N ILE A 51 -4.66 17.99 8.26
CA ILE A 51 -4.82 19.44 8.36
C ILE A 51 -5.64 19.97 7.16
N ALA A 52 -5.26 19.60 5.94
CA ALA A 52 -5.98 19.99 4.73
C ALA A 52 -7.40 19.42 4.69
N TYR A 53 -7.61 18.20 5.19
CA TYR A 53 -8.95 17.62 5.33
C TYR A 53 -9.82 18.43 6.28
N ASN A 54 -9.29 18.86 7.42
CA ASN A 54 -10.02 19.69 8.38
C ASN A 54 -10.41 21.04 7.74
N ASP A 55 -9.52 21.63 6.95
CA ASP A 55 -9.80 22.87 6.21
C ASP A 55 -10.87 22.68 5.13
N ILE A 56 -10.85 21.54 4.42
CA ILE A 56 -11.90 21.16 3.47
C ILE A 56 -13.26 21.07 4.19
N VAL A 57 -13.31 20.35 5.32
CA VAL A 57 -14.56 20.19 6.10
C VAL A 57 -15.06 21.54 6.61
N LYS A 58 -14.19 22.37 7.21
CA LYS A 58 -14.54 23.74 7.64
C LYS A 58 -15.10 24.56 6.47
N CYS A 59 -14.47 24.50 5.31
CA CYS A 59 -14.91 25.22 4.12
C CYS A 59 -16.29 24.75 3.62
N LEU A 60 -16.64 23.47 3.79
CA LEU A 60 -17.92 22.90 3.37
C LEU A 60 -19.05 23.12 4.38
N LEU A 61 -18.72 23.23 5.68
CA LEU A 61 -19.67 23.52 6.75
C LEU A 61 -20.17 24.96 6.74
N LEU A 62 -19.42 25.88 6.14
CA LEU A 62 -19.75 27.30 6.18
C LEU A 62 -21.00 27.60 5.31
N PRO A 63 -21.93 28.45 5.81
CA PRO A 63 -23.13 28.79 5.06
C PRO A 63 -22.79 29.45 3.72
N LYS A 64 -23.62 29.19 2.70
CA LYS A 64 -23.51 29.87 1.41
C LYS A 64 -23.65 31.39 1.61
N GLY A 65 -22.71 32.16 1.09
CA GLY A 65 -22.74 33.63 1.12
C GLY A 65 -21.89 34.27 2.22
N VAL A 66 -21.34 33.50 3.16
CA VAL A 66 -20.39 34.03 4.14
C VAL A 66 -18.99 34.10 3.52
N PRO A 67 -18.33 35.28 3.49
CA PRO A 67 -16.94 35.39 3.07
C PRO A 67 -16.05 34.54 3.97
N LEU A 68 -15.24 33.65 3.39
CA LEU A 68 -14.22 32.92 4.12
C LEU A 68 -12.98 33.81 4.18
N GLU A 69 -12.88 34.65 5.21
CA GLU A 69 -11.63 35.39 5.46
C GLU A 69 -10.46 34.45 5.79
N LEU A 70 -10.76 33.24 6.30
CA LEU A 70 -9.76 32.23 6.63
C LEU A 70 -9.09 31.55 5.41
N PHE A 71 -9.72 31.55 4.24
CA PHE A 71 -9.24 30.74 3.11
C PHE A 71 -9.21 31.53 1.80
N GLY A 72 -8.17 31.34 1.00
CA GLY A 72 -8.06 32.00 -0.30
C GLY A 72 -9.13 31.52 -1.29
N ALA A 73 -9.60 32.43 -2.16
CA ALA A 73 -10.64 32.15 -3.16
C ALA A 73 -10.36 30.91 -4.04
N LYS A 74 -9.08 30.68 -4.41
CA LYS A 74 -8.65 29.51 -5.19
C LYS A 74 -8.90 28.20 -4.44
N PHE A 75 -8.65 28.16 -3.13
CA PHE A 75 -8.89 26.99 -2.30
C PHE A 75 -10.39 26.71 -2.19
N ILE A 76 -11.19 27.73 -1.87
CA ILE A 76 -12.65 27.61 -1.75
C ILE A 76 -13.26 27.07 -3.05
N PHE A 77 -12.85 27.64 -4.19
CA PHE A 77 -13.30 27.18 -5.49
C PHE A 77 -12.95 25.70 -5.72
N TRP A 78 -11.69 25.33 -5.48
CA TRP A 78 -11.25 23.94 -5.59
C TRP A 78 -12.06 23.00 -4.67
N VAL A 79 -12.29 23.38 -3.41
CA VAL A 79 -13.06 22.57 -2.46
C VAL A 79 -14.49 22.33 -2.97
N LYS A 80 -15.19 23.39 -3.33
CA LYS A 80 -16.58 23.32 -3.81
C LYS A 80 -16.72 22.56 -5.13
N GLN A 81 -15.67 22.49 -5.94
CA GLN A 81 -15.67 21.74 -7.20
C GLN A 81 -15.36 20.25 -7.04
N HIS A 82 -14.72 19.84 -5.94
CA HIS A 82 -14.22 18.47 -5.79
C HIS A 82 -14.82 17.69 -4.62
N PHE A 83 -15.33 18.36 -3.57
CA PHE A 83 -15.76 17.71 -2.33
C PHE A 83 -17.16 18.11 -1.87
N ILE A 84 -17.79 17.19 -1.12
CA ILE A 84 -19.12 17.36 -0.53
C ILE A 84 -19.15 16.65 0.82
N LEU A 85 -19.92 17.18 1.77
CA LEU A 85 -20.21 16.47 3.02
C LEU A 85 -21.42 15.56 2.83
N ILE A 86 -21.28 14.30 3.26
CA ILE A 86 -22.36 13.32 3.28
C ILE A 86 -22.58 12.90 4.74
N LYS A 87 -23.83 12.95 5.19
CA LYS A 87 -24.20 12.55 6.55
C LYS A 87 -24.46 11.04 6.58
N ILE A 88 -23.70 10.33 7.40
CA ILE A 88 -23.83 8.88 7.62
C ILE A 88 -23.99 8.66 9.13
N ALA A 89 -25.12 8.11 9.56
CA ALA A 89 -25.38 7.76 10.97
C ALA A 89 -25.00 8.88 11.98
N ASN A 90 -25.36 10.13 11.67
CA ASN A 90 -25.04 11.37 12.42
C ASN A 90 -23.61 11.90 12.34
N VAL A 91 -22.72 11.29 11.56
CA VAL A 91 -21.40 11.84 11.28
C VAL A 91 -21.36 12.43 9.88
N GLU A 92 -20.82 13.63 9.74
CA GLU A 92 -20.56 14.23 8.43
C GLU A 92 -19.18 13.85 7.93
N ILE A 93 -19.14 13.25 6.75
CA ILE A 93 -17.91 12.72 6.14
C ILE A 93 -17.63 13.47 4.86
N GLY A 94 -16.39 13.94 4.70
CA GLY A 94 -15.91 14.54 3.46
C GLY A 94 -15.75 13.49 2.37
N CYS A 95 -16.50 13.65 1.29
CA CYS A 95 -16.51 12.74 0.14
C CYS A 95 -16.14 13.47 -1.15
N CYS A 96 -15.60 12.73 -2.12
CA CYS A 96 -15.42 13.25 -3.48
C CYS A 96 -16.78 13.39 -4.18
N ILE A 97 -17.04 14.54 -4.82
CA ILE A 97 -18.31 14.80 -5.52
C ILE A 97 -18.59 13.75 -6.58
N LYS A 98 -17.58 13.38 -7.38
CA LYS A 98 -17.72 12.50 -8.55
C LYS A 98 -17.99 11.05 -8.15
N SER A 99 -17.22 10.51 -7.20
CA SER A 99 -17.32 9.10 -6.82
C SER A 99 -18.23 8.84 -5.63
N LYS A 100 -18.63 9.88 -4.90
CA LYS A 100 -19.35 9.79 -3.61
C LYS A 100 -18.64 8.95 -2.53
N LYS A 101 -17.34 8.74 -2.72
CA LYS A 101 -16.50 7.94 -1.81
C LYS A 101 -15.80 8.85 -0.79
N PRO A 102 -15.63 8.38 0.46
CA PRO A 102 -14.90 9.11 1.49
C PRO A 102 -13.48 9.42 1.05
N ILE A 103 -13.00 10.59 1.47
CA ILE A 103 -11.62 11.03 1.28
C ILE A 103 -10.74 10.25 2.27
N CYS A 104 -9.76 9.51 1.74
CA CYS A 104 -8.74 8.91 2.57
C CYS A 104 -7.63 9.93 2.85
N VAL A 105 -7.38 10.19 4.13
CA VAL A 105 -6.30 11.07 4.59
C VAL A 105 -4.96 10.32 4.57
N TYR A 106 -3.89 11.06 4.32
CA TYR A 106 -2.51 10.56 4.26
C TYR A 106 -2.16 9.65 5.46
N GLU A 107 -2.53 10.09 6.66
CA GLU A 107 -2.20 9.44 7.93
C GLU A 107 -2.90 8.07 8.09
N ALA A 108 -3.97 7.83 7.33
CA ALA A 108 -4.74 6.59 7.33
C ALA A 108 -4.27 5.58 6.26
N TYR A 109 -3.44 5.99 5.30
CA TYR A 109 -3.05 5.15 4.16
C TYR A 109 -2.54 3.78 4.56
N TYR A 110 -1.62 3.68 5.53
CA TYR A 110 -1.04 2.41 5.92
C TYR A 110 -2.09 1.39 6.39
N ASN A 111 -3.05 1.85 7.20
CA ASN A 111 -4.11 0.99 7.73
C ASN A 111 -5.09 0.57 6.62
N VAL A 112 -5.57 1.55 5.85
CA VAL A 112 -6.58 1.34 4.82
C VAL A 112 -6.05 0.46 3.69
N ILE A 113 -4.80 0.67 3.25
CA ILE A 113 -4.15 -0.17 2.24
C ILE A 113 -3.92 -1.57 2.80
N GLY A 114 -3.46 -1.70 4.04
CA GLY A 114 -3.23 -2.99 4.68
C GLY A 114 -4.51 -3.82 4.81
N GLU A 115 -5.60 -3.20 5.26
CA GLU A 115 -6.91 -3.84 5.37
C GLU A 115 -7.41 -4.32 3.99
N ALA A 116 -7.45 -3.43 2.99
CA ALA A 116 -7.88 -3.79 1.65
C ALA A 116 -7.02 -4.92 1.05
N HIS A 117 -5.70 -4.89 1.28
CA HIS A 117 -4.77 -5.90 0.80
C HIS A 117 -4.97 -7.27 1.47
N VAL A 118 -5.29 -7.30 2.77
CA VAL A 118 -5.61 -8.54 3.50
C VAL A 118 -6.97 -9.09 3.06
N THR A 119 -7.99 -8.24 2.87
CA THR A 119 -9.33 -8.63 2.41
C THR A 119 -9.28 -9.39 1.09
N ILE A 120 -8.42 -8.97 0.15
CA ILE A 120 -8.22 -9.66 -1.13
C ILE A 120 -7.19 -10.80 -1.08
N SER A 121 -6.84 -11.28 0.13
CA SER A 121 -5.88 -12.37 0.36
C SER A 121 -4.51 -12.15 -0.28
N HIS A 122 -3.93 -10.97 -0.06
CA HIS A 122 -2.63 -10.56 -0.62
C HIS A 122 -2.58 -10.52 -2.15
N GLY A 123 -3.69 -10.12 -2.78
CA GLY A 123 -3.73 -9.84 -4.21
C GLY A 123 -2.73 -8.76 -4.63
N GLY A 124 -2.31 -8.80 -5.90
CA GLY A 124 -1.34 -7.85 -6.44
C GLY A 124 -1.80 -6.39 -6.43
N ARG A 125 -0.94 -5.51 -6.95
CA ARG A 125 -1.17 -4.06 -6.98
C ARG A 125 -2.53 -3.68 -7.55
N ASP A 126 -2.85 -4.17 -8.74
CA ASP A 126 -4.03 -3.69 -9.47
C ASP A 126 -5.33 -4.15 -8.79
N LYS A 127 -5.31 -5.36 -8.18
CA LYS A 127 -6.42 -5.84 -7.33
C LYS A 127 -6.58 -5.00 -6.06
N THR A 128 -5.46 -4.65 -5.41
CA THR A 128 -5.47 -3.80 -4.21
C THR A 128 -6.00 -2.40 -4.53
N ILE A 129 -5.59 -1.82 -5.67
CA ILE A 129 -6.09 -0.52 -6.13
C ILE A 129 -7.58 -0.58 -6.47
N TYR A 130 -8.03 -1.66 -7.10
CA TYR A 130 -9.45 -1.87 -7.38
C TYR A 130 -10.27 -1.87 -6.08
N GLU A 131 -9.87 -2.67 -5.10
CA GLU A 131 -10.54 -2.75 -3.79
C GLU A 131 -10.49 -1.41 -3.03
N LEU A 132 -9.37 -0.70 -3.06
CA LEU A 132 -9.31 0.62 -2.43
C LEU A 132 -10.25 1.62 -3.10
N ASN A 133 -10.34 1.56 -4.43
CA ASN A 133 -11.19 2.44 -5.20
C ASN A 133 -12.67 2.11 -5.05
N THR A 134 -13.09 0.95 -4.53
CA THR A 134 -14.51 0.67 -4.23
C THR A 134 -14.95 1.45 -2.99
N HIS A 135 -14.08 1.57 -1.98
CA HIS A 135 -14.40 2.17 -0.68
C HIS A 135 -13.94 3.61 -0.49
N TYR A 136 -12.80 4.00 -1.07
CA TYR A 136 -12.14 5.28 -0.77
C TYR A 136 -11.76 6.05 -2.04
N ARG A 137 -11.43 7.34 -1.85
CA ARG A 137 -10.78 8.18 -2.85
C ARG A 137 -9.57 8.89 -2.26
N CYS A 138 -8.74 9.48 -3.13
CA CYS A 138 -7.53 10.24 -2.78
C CYS A 138 -6.38 9.41 -2.22
N ILE A 139 -6.29 8.13 -2.61
CA ILE A 139 -5.12 7.29 -2.36
C ILE A 139 -4.31 7.19 -3.66
N PRO A 140 -3.05 7.67 -3.70
CA PRO A 140 -2.24 7.59 -4.90
C PRO A 140 -1.68 6.18 -5.12
N ARG A 141 -1.49 5.82 -6.40
CA ARG A 141 -0.93 4.51 -6.80
C ARG A 141 0.42 4.22 -6.17
N PHE A 142 1.31 5.22 -6.09
CA PHE A 142 2.64 5.05 -5.53
C PHE A 142 2.61 4.64 -4.05
N ALA A 143 1.60 5.10 -3.28
CA ALA A 143 1.44 4.68 -1.88
C ALA A 143 1.13 3.18 -1.77
N VAL A 144 0.26 2.66 -2.65
CA VAL A 144 -0.04 1.23 -2.70
C VAL A 144 1.20 0.42 -3.07
N GLU A 145 1.96 0.87 -4.08
CA GLU A 145 3.19 0.20 -4.49
C GLU A 145 4.25 0.14 -3.38
N MET A 146 4.42 1.24 -2.64
CA MET A 146 5.34 1.29 -1.49
C MET A 146 4.92 0.34 -0.37
N PHE A 147 3.62 0.31 -0.05
CA PHE A 147 3.10 -0.63 0.95
C PHE A 147 3.39 -2.10 0.55
N LEU A 148 3.11 -2.46 -0.71
CA LEU A 148 3.31 -3.83 -1.20
C LEU A 148 4.78 -4.26 -1.19
N LYS A 149 5.73 -3.32 -1.34
CA LYS A 149 7.16 -3.61 -1.21
C LYS A 149 7.53 -4.07 0.21
N GLN A 150 6.82 -3.60 1.22
CA GLN A 150 7.09 -3.92 2.63
C GLN A 150 6.29 -5.11 3.15
N CYS A 151 5.26 -5.56 2.42
CA CYS A 151 4.42 -6.69 2.82
C CYS A 151 5.19 -8.02 2.84
N VAL A 152 5.48 -8.54 4.04
CA VAL A 152 6.28 -9.76 4.25
C VAL A 152 5.72 -11.00 3.53
N PRO A 153 4.42 -11.35 3.64
CA PRO A 153 3.86 -12.49 2.91
C PRO A 153 4.06 -12.39 1.40
N CYS A 154 3.90 -11.19 0.84
CA CYS A 154 4.12 -10.93 -0.58
C CYS A 154 5.59 -11.05 -0.96
N GLN A 155 6.54 -10.63 -0.12
CA GLN A 155 7.96 -10.78 -0.40
C GLN A 155 8.41 -12.25 -0.41
N ILE A 156 7.90 -13.07 0.52
CA ILE A 156 8.24 -14.49 0.61
C ILE A 156 7.70 -15.26 -0.61
N ARG A 157 6.52 -14.90 -1.11
CA ARG A 157 5.88 -15.56 -2.26
C ARG A 157 6.38 -15.09 -3.62
N LYS A 158 7.22 -14.05 -3.69
CA LYS A 158 7.76 -13.59 -4.97
C LYS A 158 8.63 -14.69 -5.57
N PRO A 159 8.34 -15.16 -6.80
CA PRO A 159 9.24 -16.09 -7.46
C PRO A 159 10.61 -15.42 -7.61
N LEU A 160 11.67 -16.19 -7.37
CA LEU A 160 13.01 -15.76 -7.71
C LEU A 160 13.02 -15.37 -9.19
N LYS A 161 13.64 -14.22 -9.52
CA LYS A 161 13.84 -13.86 -10.92
C LYS A 161 14.54 -15.03 -11.58
N GLN A 162 13.88 -15.70 -12.52
CA GLN A 162 14.51 -16.76 -13.30
C GLN A 162 15.74 -16.14 -13.94
N HIS A 163 16.90 -16.74 -13.71
CA HIS A 163 18.10 -16.38 -14.46
C HIS A 163 17.74 -16.49 -15.94
N VAL A 164 18.07 -15.48 -16.74
CA VAL A 164 17.91 -15.59 -18.19
C VAL A 164 18.71 -16.82 -18.60
N ILE A 165 18.02 -17.90 -18.97
CA ILE A 165 18.67 -19.12 -19.41
C ILE A 165 19.41 -18.72 -20.69
N GLY A 166 20.74 -18.74 -20.63
CA GLY A 166 21.56 -18.49 -21.81
C GLY A 166 21.13 -19.45 -22.91
N LYS A 167 21.15 -19.00 -24.17
CA LYS A 167 20.87 -19.89 -25.30
C LYS A 167 21.79 -21.12 -25.19
N PRO A 168 21.27 -22.36 -25.37
CA PRO A 168 22.11 -23.54 -25.31
C PRO A 168 23.22 -23.45 -26.35
N ILE A 169 24.40 -23.96 -26.03
CA ILE A 169 25.52 -24.04 -26.99
C ILE A 169 25.16 -25.10 -28.03
N ILE A 170 24.87 -24.68 -29.26
CA ILE A 170 24.57 -25.55 -30.39
C ILE A 170 25.88 -25.82 -31.14
N SER A 171 26.23 -27.09 -31.33
CA SER A 171 27.41 -27.50 -32.08
C SER A 171 27.00 -28.06 -33.45
N LEU A 172 27.55 -27.51 -34.54
CA LEU A 172 27.11 -27.80 -35.92
C LEU A 172 27.75 -29.07 -36.52
N GLY A 173 28.77 -29.65 -35.88
CA GLY A 173 29.47 -30.85 -36.36
C GLY A 173 29.27 -32.07 -35.44
N VAL A 174 29.37 -33.26 -36.00
CA VAL A 174 29.34 -34.52 -35.25
C VAL A 174 30.53 -34.57 -34.28
N MET A 175 30.31 -34.97 -33.02
CA MET A 175 31.33 -35.07 -31.95
C MET A 175 32.04 -33.75 -31.58
N THR A 176 31.56 -32.59 -32.03
CA THR A 176 32.17 -31.30 -31.70
C THR A 176 31.87 -30.80 -30.28
N ARG A 177 30.87 -31.38 -29.60
CA ARG A 177 30.52 -31.11 -28.21
C ARG A 177 30.01 -32.37 -27.51
N LEU A 178 30.47 -32.60 -26.28
CA LEU A 178 30.00 -33.65 -25.38
C LEU A 178 29.62 -33.00 -24.03
N GLN A 179 28.44 -33.34 -23.51
CA GLN A 179 28.00 -32.95 -22.17
C GLN A 179 27.98 -34.21 -21.29
N ILE A 180 28.80 -34.21 -20.25
CA ILE A 180 28.93 -35.33 -19.30
C ILE A 180 28.43 -34.82 -17.96
N ASP A 181 27.40 -35.46 -17.41
CA ASP A 181 26.91 -35.20 -16.05
C ASP A 181 27.09 -36.46 -15.20
N LEU A 182 27.57 -36.27 -13.97
CA LEU A 182 27.66 -37.34 -12.98
C LEU A 182 26.31 -37.44 -12.25
N ILE A 183 25.75 -38.65 -12.21
CA ILE A 183 24.53 -38.94 -11.46
C ILE A 183 24.90 -39.97 -10.39
N ASP A 184 24.66 -39.62 -9.12
CA ASP A 184 24.86 -40.54 -8.01
C ASP A 184 23.64 -41.47 -7.86
N MET A 185 23.89 -42.78 -7.91
CA MET A 185 22.86 -43.83 -7.90
C MET A 185 22.75 -44.54 -6.53
N ARG A 186 23.43 -44.05 -5.49
CA ARG A 186 23.49 -44.70 -4.17
C ARG A 186 22.23 -44.55 -3.29
N THR A 187 21.13 -43.99 -3.79
CA THR A 187 19.91 -43.66 -3.00
C THR A 187 18.73 -44.62 -3.17
N ARG A 188 18.95 -45.89 -3.54
CA ARG A 188 17.93 -46.93 -3.39
C ARG A 188 18.45 -48.10 -2.56
N PRO A 189 18.14 -48.19 -1.26
CA PRO A 189 18.18 -49.49 -0.60
C PRO A 189 17.03 -50.31 -1.19
N ASP A 190 17.37 -51.41 -1.85
CA ASP A 190 16.40 -52.45 -2.19
C ASP A 190 15.91 -53.05 -0.87
N ILE A 191 14.76 -52.58 -0.38
CA ILE A 191 14.10 -53.19 0.77
C ILE A 191 13.45 -54.47 0.25
N LEU A 192 14.11 -55.61 0.50
CA LEU A 192 13.54 -56.96 0.46
C LEU A 192 12.62 -57.17 1.67
#